data_AF-A0A434EI22-F1
#
_entry.id   AF-A0A434EI22-F1
#
_cell.length_a   1.000
_cell.length_b   1.000
_cell.length_c   1.000
_cell.angle_alpha   90.00
_cell.angle_beta   90.00
_cell.angle_gamma   90.00
#
_symmetry.space_group_name_H-M   'P 1'
#
loop_
_entity.id
_entity.type
_entity.pdbx_description
1 polymer ?
#
loop_
_entity_poly.entity_id
_entity_poly.type
_entity_poly.pdbx_seq_one_letter_code
_entity_poly.pdbx_strand_id
1 'polypeptide(L)'
;SGTTGRSKGAMLSHENLASNARALVEHWRFTGDDVLIHALPIFHTHGLFVATNVVLMAGASMLFEQKFDPARIVSLLPRATALMGVPTFYVRLLQQDGLDHEAAKNIRVFISGSAPLLAETHKSWRERSGHAILER
;
A
#
# COMPACT_ATOMS: atom_id res chain seq x y z
N SER A 1 14.52 -10.18 -3.82
CA SER A 1 14.88 -9.33 -4.97
C SER A 1 16.36 -9.37 -5.37
N GLY A 2 17.23 -10.17 -4.71
CA GLY A 2 18.63 -10.30 -5.16
C GLY A 2 19.52 -9.08 -4.91
N THR A 3 19.19 -8.22 -3.94
CA THR A 3 19.97 -7.01 -3.62
C THR A 3 21.38 -7.31 -3.10
N THR A 4 21.62 -8.54 -2.62
CA THR A 4 22.91 -9.01 -2.11
C THR A 4 23.55 -10.09 -2.99
N GLY A 5 23.05 -10.29 -4.22
CA GLY A 5 23.57 -11.30 -5.17
C GLY A 5 22.46 -12.06 -5.91
N ARG A 6 22.79 -13.24 -6.46
CA ARG A 6 21.81 -14.05 -7.21
C ARG A 6 20.58 -14.36 -6.36
N SER A 7 19.40 -14.15 -6.91
CA SER A 7 18.12 -14.44 -6.25
C SER A 7 18.04 -15.91 -5.83
N LYS A 8 17.55 -16.13 -4.60
CA LYS A 8 17.29 -17.45 -4.01
C LYS A 8 15.79 -17.71 -3.99
N GLY A 9 15.37 -18.95 -4.23
CA GLY A 9 13.98 -19.36 -4.07
C GLY A 9 13.63 -19.53 -2.60
N ALA A 10 12.65 -18.79 -2.10
CA ALA A 10 12.09 -19.00 -0.76
C ALA A 10 10.86 -19.90 -0.87
N MET A 11 10.90 -21.06 -0.21
CA MET A 11 9.72 -21.94 -0.12
C MET A 11 8.76 -21.36 0.93
N LEU A 12 7.51 -21.12 0.53
CA LEU A 12 6.47 -20.56 1.39
C LEU A 12 5.35 -21.60 1.52
N SER A 13 5.02 -21.97 2.76
CA SER A 13 3.89 -22.86 3.03
C SER A 13 2.56 -22.10 2.98
N HIS A 14 1.45 -22.83 2.87
CA HIS A 14 0.10 -22.24 2.98
C HIS A 14 -0.08 -21.45 4.28
N GLU A 15 0.36 -22.00 5.42
CA GLU A 15 0.18 -21.33 6.71
C GLU A 15 1.09 -20.10 6.85
N ASN A 16 2.25 -20.04 6.18
CA ASN A 16 3.03 -18.79 6.15
C ASN A 16 2.24 -17.63 5.53
N LEU A 17 1.51 -17.90 4.45
CA LEU A 17 0.73 -16.89 3.75
C LEU A 17 -0.56 -16.54 4.51
N ALA A 18 -1.28 -17.55 5.00
CA ALA A 18 -2.56 -17.38 5.66
C ALA A 18 -2.43 -16.70 7.03
N SER A 19 -1.48 -17.14 7.87
CA SER A 19 -1.23 -16.51 9.18
C SER A 19 -0.82 -15.04 9.04
N ASN A 20 0.05 -14.73 8.07
CA ASN A 20 0.48 -13.35 7.84
C ASN A 20 -0.69 -12.46 7.40
N ALA A 21 -1.54 -12.93 6.48
CA ALA A 21 -2.71 -12.18 6.05
C ALA A 21 -3.70 -11.95 7.20
N ARG A 22 -4.02 -12.97 8.01
CA ARG A 22 -4.90 -12.82 9.19
C ARG A 22 -4.38 -11.76 10.16
N ALA A 23 -3.11 -11.83 10.53
CA ALA A 23 -2.50 -10.88 11.45
C ALA A 23 -2.56 -9.44 10.90
N LEU A 24 -2.34 -9.25 9.59
CA LEU A 24 -2.41 -7.94 8.97
C LEU A 24 -3.84 -7.40 8.88
N VAL A 25 -4.83 -8.26 8.58
CA VAL A 25 -6.25 -7.87 8.63
C VAL A 25 -6.61 -7.35 10.01
N GLU A 26 -6.21 -8.06 11.07
CA GLU A 26 -6.47 -7.66 12.45
C GLU A 26 -5.74 -6.35 12.82
N HIS A 27 -4.43 -6.29 12.60
CA HIS A 27 -3.61 -5.14 13.01
C HIS A 27 -3.89 -3.87 12.19
N TRP A 28 -4.13 -4.01 10.89
CA TRP A 28 -4.49 -2.89 10.02
C TRP A 28 -5.99 -2.63 9.98
N ARG A 29 -6.78 -3.43 10.70
CA ARG A 29 -8.24 -3.32 10.81
C ARG A 29 -8.92 -3.25 9.44
N PHE A 30 -8.50 -4.13 8.53
CA PHE A 30 -9.16 -4.26 7.23
C PHE A 30 -10.53 -4.91 7.41
N THR A 31 -11.52 -4.40 6.69
CA THR A 31 -12.91 -4.89 6.71
C THR A 31 -13.44 -5.06 5.29
N GLY A 32 -14.64 -5.65 5.15
CA GLY A 32 -15.30 -5.78 3.84
C GLY A 32 -15.61 -4.45 3.15
N ASP A 33 -15.65 -3.35 3.90
CA ASP A 33 -15.91 -2.00 3.38
C ASP A 33 -14.65 -1.33 2.80
N ASP A 34 -13.46 -1.93 2.97
CA ASP A 34 -12.23 -1.36 2.45
C ASP A 34 -12.10 -1.52 0.92
N VAL A 35 -11.53 -0.48 0.31
CA VAL A 35 -11.18 -0.43 -1.11
C VAL A 35 -9.71 -0.06 -1.22
N LEU A 36 -8.86 -1.04 -1.54
CA LEU A 36 -7.42 -0.85 -1.70
C LEU A 36 -7.09 -0.34 -3.10
N ILE A 37 -6.35 0.75 -3.23
CA ILE A 37 -5.66 1.07 -4.49
C ILE A 37 -4.43 0.15 -4.60
N HIS A 38 -4.41 -0.73 -5.60
CA HIS A 38 -3.32 -1.66 -5.84
C HIS A 38 -2.63 -1.33 -7.16
N ALA A 39 -1.41 -0.81 -7.06
CA ALA A 39 -0.55 -0.49 -8.21
C ALA A 39 0.87 -1.08 -8.06
N LEU A 40 1.02 -2.08 -7.19
CA LEU A 40 2.28 -2.77 -6.95
C LEU A 40 2.44 -3.97 -7.89
N PRO A 41 3.67 -4.32 -8.29
CA PRO A 41 3.88 -5.52 -9.09
C PRO A 41 3.50 -6.80 -8.34
N ILE A 42 2.82 -7.73 -9.03
CA ILE A 42 2.37 -9.02 -8.49
C ILE A 42 3.40 -10.15 -8.63
N PHE A 43 4.66 -9.83 -8.93
CA PHE A 43 5.78 -10.77 -8.86
C PHE A 43 6.63 -10.57 -7.59
N HIS A 44 6.22 -9.66 -6.70
CA HIS A 44 6.86 -9.42 -5.41
C HIS A 44 5.87 -9.63 -4.26
N THR A 45 6.38 -10.08 -3.11
CA THR A 45 5.56 -10.42 -1.92
C THR A 45 4.62 -9.31 -1.46
N HIS A 46 5.01 -8.04 -1.60
CA HIS A 46 4.17 -6.91 -1.20
C HIS A 46 2.89 -6.83 -2.04
N GLY A 47 3.02 -6.83 -3.38
CA GLY A 47 1.86 -6.80 -4.27
C GLY A 47 1.12 -8.13 -4.34
N LEU A 48 1.83 -9.26 -4.34
CA LEU A 48 1.24 -10.58 -4.54
C LEU A 48 0.65 -11.24 -3.30
N PHE A 49 1.20 -10.98 -2.11
CA PHE A 49 0.75 -11.66 -0.89
C PHE A 49 0.18 -10.68 0.12
N VAL A 50 0.89 -9.58 0.42
CA VAL A 50 0.39 -8.62 1.41
C VAL A 50 -0.88 -7.93 0.89
N ALA A 51 -0.84 -7.30 -0.28
CA ALA A 51 -1.99 -6.56 -0.80
C ALA A 51 -3.20 -7.45 -1.13
N THR A 52 -2.99 -8.50 -1.92
CA THR A 52 -4.09 -9.37 -2.37
C THR A 52 -4.66 -10.25 -1.25
N ASN A 53 -3.81 -10.91 -0.44
CA ASN A 53 -4.34 -11.80 0.59
C ASN A 53 -5.03 -11.02 1.71
N VAL A 54 -4.56 -9.82 2.07
CA VAL A 54 -5.27 -8.97 3.06
C VAL A 54 -6.64 -8.58 2.54
N VAL A 55 -6.74 -8.11 1.29
CA VAL A 55 -8.02 -7.74 0.69
C VAL A 55 -8.98 -8.94 0.63
N LEU A 56 -8.51 -10.08 0.12
CA LEU A 56 -9.34 -11.28 -0.01
C LEU A 56 -9.74 -11.85 1.35
N MET A 57 -8.83 -11.88 2.33
CA MET A 57 -9.11 -12.38 3.69
C MET A 57 -10.11 -11.49 4.43
N ALA A 58 -10.07 -10.18 4.21
CA ALA A 58 -11.01 -9.23 4.82
C ALA A 58 -12.39 -9.19 4.14
N GLY A 59 -12.55 -9.81 2.97
CA GLY A 59 -13.74 -9.65 2.13
C GLY A 59 -13.84 -8.27 1.47
N ALA A 60 -12.71 -7.55 1.36
CA ALA A 60 -12.60 -6.22 0.78
C ALA A 60 -12.52 -6.26 -0.76
N SER A 61 -12.42 -5.09 -1.38
CA SER A 61 -12.17 -4.95 -2.82
C SER A 61 -10.88 -4.16 -3.10
N MET A 62 -10.44 -4.17 -4.35
CA MET A 62 -9.30 -3.35 -4.78
C MET A 62 -9.52 -2.73 -6.17
N LEU A 63 -9.02 -1.50 -6.33
CA LEU A 63 -8.85 -0.84 -7.61
C LEU A 63 -7.51 -1.29 -8.19
N PHE A 64 -7.57 -2.26 -9.11
CA PHE A 64 -6.40 -2.99 -9.59
C PHE A 64 -5.77 -2.32 -10.83
N GLU A 65 -4.73 -1.53 -10.62
CA GLU A 65 -4.05 -0.75 -11.65
C GLU A 65 -2.82 -1.52 -12.18
N GLN A 66 -2.58 -1.44 -13.49
CA GLN A 66 -1.50 -2.20 -14.15
C GLN A 66 -0.09 -1.77 -13.69
N LYS A 67 0.06 -0.50 -13.30
CA LYS A 67 1.31 0.10 -12.88
C LYS A 67 1.02 1.36 -12.07
N PHE A 68 2.05 1.84 -11.38
CA PHE A 68 2.00 3.13 -10.70
C PHE A 68 1.97 4.30 -11.69
N ASP A 69 0.95 5.14 -11.54
CA ASP A 69 0.80 6.43 -12.20
C ASP A 69 0.29 7.45 -11.15
N PRO A 70 1.09 8.47 -10.75
CA PRO A 70 0.69 9.39 -9.69
C PRO A 70 -0.65 10.08 -9.93
N ALA A 71 -0.90 10.58 -11.14
CA ALA A 71 -2.13 11.29 -11.48
C ALA A 71 -3.33 10.35 -11.37
N ARG A 72 -3.16 9.12 -11.86
CA ARG A 72 -4.19 8.09 -11.73
C ARG A 72 -4.48 7.76 -10.27
N ILE A 73 -3.46 7.53 -9.44
CA ILE A 73 -3.63 7.23 -8.01
C ILE A 73 -4.35 8.36 -7.29
N VAL A 74 -3.95 9.62 -7.51
CA VAL A 74 -4.61 10.79 -6.93
C VAL A 74 -6.09 10.85 -7.33
N SER A 75 -6.41 10.57 -8.60
CA SER A 75 -7.82 10.52 -9.07
C SER A 75 -8.66 9.43 -8.42
N LEU A 76 -8.03 8.39 -7.85
CA LEU A 76 -8.70 7.27 -7.19
C LEU A 76 -8.87 7.47 -5.69
N LEU A 77 -8.11 8.37 -5.05
CA LEU A 77 -8.17 8.60 -3.60
C LEU A 77 -9.61 8.86 -3.08
N PRO A 78 -10.46 9.66 -3.75
CA PRO A 78 -11.83 9.88 -3.29
C PRO A 78 -12.71 8.63 -3.26
N ARG A 79 -12.31 7.56 -3.96
CA ARG A 79 -13.07 6.31 -4.09
C ARG A 79 -12.45 5.13 -3.32
N ALA A 80 -11.37 5.37 -2.58
CA ALA A 80 -10.61 4.34 -1.90
C ALA A 80 -10.56 4.58 -0.40
N THR A 81 -10.16 3.54 0.34
CA THR A 81 -9.93 3.61 1.79
C THR A 81 -8.48 3.30 2.16
N ALA A 82 -7.71 2.68 1.28
CA ALA A 82 -6.33 2.33 1.56
C ALA A 82 -5.44 2.45 0.32
N LEU A 83 -4.16 2.74 0.56
CA LEU A 83 -3.10 2.64 -0.44
C LEU A 83 -1.90 1.92 0.18
N MET A 84 -1.46 0.83 -0.46
CA MET A 84 -0.19 0.18 -0.17
C MET A 84 0.84 0.63 -1.20
N GLY A 85 1.98 1.13 -0.72
CA GLY A 85 3.02 1.70 -1.56
C GLY A 85 4.43 1.41 -1.05
N VAL A 86 5.40 1.75 -1.89
CA VAL A 86 6.81 1.82 -1.52
C VAL A 86 7.20 3.28 -1.30
N PRO A 87 8.33 3.60 -0.63
CA PRO A 87 8.73 4.99 -0.39
C PRO A 87 8.71 5.89 -1.63
N THR A 88 9.09 5.35 -2.80
CA THR A 88 9.09 6.11 -4.06
C THR A 88 7.70 6.47 -4.57
N PHE A 89 6.62 5.77 -4.15
CA PHE A 89 5.25 6.21 -4.44
C PHE A 89 4.99 7.53 -3.74
N TYR A 90 5.26 7.59 -2.43
CA TYR A 90 4.98 8.76 -1.60
C TYR A 90 5.78 9.98 -2.04
N VAL A 91 7.06 9.80 -2.39
CA VAL A 91 7.88 10.88 -2.96
C VAL A 91 7.28 11.43 -4.26
N ARG A 92 6.81 10.55 -5.17
CA ARG A 92 6.22 10.99 -6.44
C ARG A 92 4.81 11.55 -6.30
N LEU A 93 4.02 11.04 -5.36
CA LEU A 93 2.68 11.55 -5.07
C LEU A 93 2.74 12.94 -4.42
N LEU A 94 3.75 13.23 -3.59
CA LEU A 94 3.96 14.58 -3.04
C LEU A 94 4.19 15.66 -4.11
N GLN A 95 4.67 15.25 -5.28
CA GLN A 95 4.89 16.12 -6.44
C GLN A 95 3.67 16.19 -7.37
N GLN A 96 2.61 15.42 -7.10
CA GLN A 96 1.45 15.34 -7.97
C GLN A 96 0.39 16.38 -7.61
N ASP A 97 -0.08 17.10 -8.62
CA ASP A 97 -1.21 18.02 -8.48
C ASP A 97 -2.47 17.27 -8.09
N GLY A 98 -3.28 17.90 -7.24
CA GLY A 98 -4.51 17.32 -6.69
C GLY A 98 -4.32 16.45 -5.44
N LEU A 99 -3.08 16.22 -4.98
CA LEU A 99 -2.87 15.66 -3.65
C LEU A 99 -3.01 16.76 -2.58
N ASP A 100 -4.12 16.68 -1.85
CA ASP A 100 -4.43 17.49 -0.69
C ASP A 100 -5.28 16.70 0.35
N HIS A 101 -5.70 17.38 1.42
CA HIS A 101 -6.56 16.81 2.47
C HIS A 101 -7.92 16.34 1.92
N GLU A 102 -8.49 17.07 0.97
CA GLU A 102 -9.83 16.76 0.42
C GLU A 102 -9.80 15.52 -0.47
N ALA A 103 -8.77 15.37 -1.31
CA ALA A 103 -8.58 14.18 -2.13
C ALA A 103 -8.37 12.93 -1.26
N ALA A 104 -7.65 13.06 -0.14
CA ALA A 104 -7.30 11.96 0.74
C ALA A 104 -8.31 11.71 1.87
N LYS A 105 -9.40 12.48 1.99
CA LYS A 105 -10.30 12.43 3.17
C LYS A 105 -10.96 11.07 3.44
N ASN A 106 -11.18 10.27 2.39
CA ASN A 106 -11.80 8.95 2.50
C ASN A 106 -10.77 7.84 2.80
N ILE A 107 -9.48 8.15 2.69
CA ILE A 107 -8.43 7.19 2.99
C ILE A 107 -8.32 7.00 4.50
N ARG A 108 -8.42 5.76 4.94
CA ARG A 108 -8.22 5.34 6.32
C ARG A 108 -6.75 5.08 6.63
N VAL A 109 -6.01 4.52 5.68
CA VAL A 109 -4.61 4.14 5.89
C VAL A 109 -3.75 4.22 4.63
N PHE A 110 -2.60 4.89 4.76
CA PHE A 110 -1.50 4.81 3.81
C PHE A 110 -0.42 3.91 4.40
N ILE A 111 0.04 2.91 3.65
CA ILE A 111 1.02 1.91 4.12
C ILE A 111 2.27 2.01 3.27
N SER A 112 3.43 2.22 3.88
CA SER A 112 4.74 2.15 3.22
C SER A 112 5.49 0.89 3.64
N GLY A 113 6.10 0.21 2.68
CA GLY A 113 6.95 -0.95 2.96
C GLY A 113 7.95 -1.23 1.84
N SER A 114 8.65 -2.36 1.96
CA SER A 114 9.69 -2.84 1.02
C SER A 114 11.00 -2.05 0.98
N ALA A 115 11.03 -0.82 1.50
CA ALA A 115 12.23 -0.02 1.74
C ALA A 115 11.96 1.01 2.87
N PRO A 116 13.00 1.57 3.50
CA PRO A 116 12.84 2.60 4.53
C PRO A 116 12.17 3.86 3.98
N LEU A 117 11.20 4.43 4.70
CA LEU A 117 10.67 5.76 4.42
C LEU A 117 11.51 6.81 5.15
N LEU A 118 11.81 7.92 4.49
CA LEU A 118 12.52 9.03 5.14
C LEU A 118 11.57 9.80 6.06
N ALA A 119 12.05 10.20 7.24
CA ALA A 119 11.27 11.00 8.19
C ALA A 119 10.72 12.30 7.57
N GLU A 120 11.48 12.92 6.67
CA GLU A 120 11.04 14.09 5.91
C GLU A 120 9.85 13.77 4.99
N THR A 121 9.86 12.60 4.34
CA THR A 121 8.71 12.16 3.53
C THR A 121 7.47 11.94 4.39
N HIS A 122 7.62 11.41 5.62
CA HIS A 122 6.50 11.25 6.56
C HIS A 122 5.88 12.60 6.95
N LYS A 123 6.74 13.58 7.29
CA LYS A 123 6.33 14.94 7.64
C LYS A 123 5.59 15.61 6.48
N SER A 124 6.20 15.64 5.30
CA SER A 124 5.61 16.25 4.10
C SER A 124 4.29 15.58 3.71
N TRP A 125 4.18 14.25 3.87
CA TRP A 125 2.94 13.53 3.62
C TRP A 125 1.82 13.97 4.55
N ARG A 126 2.11 14.10 5.84
CA ARG A 126 1.14 14.56 6.83
C ARG A 126 0.68 15.97 6.56
N GLU A 127 1.60 16.88 6.23
CA GLU A 127 1.27 18.26 5.91
C GLU A 127 0.36 18.37 4.67
N ARG A 128 0.67 17.60 3.62
CA ARG A 128 -0.08 17.66 2.35
C ARG A 128 -1.40 16.91 2.37
N SER A 129 -1.46 15.72 2.96
CA SER A 129 -2.65 14.85 2.90
C SER A 129 -3.48 14.84 4.18
N GLY A 130 -2.93 15.30 5.30
CA GLY A 130 -3.54 15.15 6.63
C GLY A 130 -3.29 13.81 7.31
N HIS A 131 -2.62 12.86 6.63
CA HIS A 131 -2.47 11.49 7.11
C HIS A 131 -1.06 11.16 7.61
N ALA A 132 -0.96 10.33 8.63
CA ALA A 132 0.28 9.66 8.99
C ALA A 132 0.43 8.36 8.18
N ILE A 133 1.58 8.15 7.54
CA ILE A 133 1.87 6.88 6.88
C ILE A 133 2.16 5.82 7.96
N LEU A 134 1.57 4.64 7.82
CA LEU A 134 1.89 3.47 8.61
C LEU A 134 3.13 2.78 8.02
N GLU A 135 4.19 2.69 8.80
CA GLU A 135 5.37 1.87 8.51
C GLU A 135 5.34 0.58 9.33
N ARG A 136 6.04 -0.45 8.82
CA ARG A 136 6.32 -1.69 9.55
C ARG A 136 7.56 -1.55 10.42
#